data_AF-A0A2G6ECY0-F1
#
_entry.id   AF-A0A2G6ECY0-F1
#
_cell.length_a   1.000
_cell.length_b   1.000
_cell.length_c   1.000
_cell.angle_alpha   90.00
_cell.angle_beta   90.00
_cell.angle_gamma   90.00
#
_symmetry.space_group_name_H-M   'P 1'
#
loop_
_entity.id
_entity.type
_entity.pdbx_description
1 polymer ?
#
loop_
_entity_poly.entity_id
_entity_poly.type
_entity_poly.pdbx_seq_one_letter_code
_entity_poly.pdbx_strand_id
1 'polypeptide(L)'
;MQARQIQPPRGAVFGKRSLRFIATALLAGIVATGCSSDDDDDDGTTGSGTDTTGGSGTDNGSNGNGTASGNVCRTPETGTMAWVATYATDYSSGRIDCIDVGETAEVTGNLPATGSDIRVETDGDAIFQLGRSNLDSLTRFAQDNPLQPVYQYSVLDASDENDGGNPYSLTFVSDTKAYLTRYNSKNLWIINPSADTEANFYLGSIDLSAYNDNVPHMNDAVLVGDKLFVLMERLKDFTPDKQAYLAVIDTNTDMEIDTGKGTADGLLGIPLGVQNPGAVHYVEALNELLVVGRGNYFADETVEADPYTGGLVSVDPDSYTTELIADDGTREENIGFYNSALVLDGQTGYLSTYESYGVSNLHTFNPTTGIVDDTPIAGLDNVDITTMAESPDGMIWLGVQNYAYTNAEGNAATGTGFITLNPADNALGSSVIATELVPQDIVFTTAE
;
A
#
# COMPACT_ATOMS: atom_id res chain seq x y z
N MET A 1 24.35 53.34 -10.31
CA MET A 1 22.95 53.83 -10.33
C MET A 1 22.30 53.24 -11.58
N GLN A 2 21.12 52.61 -11.56
CA GLN A 2 20.29 52.16 -10.42
C GLN A 2 20.03 50.65 -10.57
N ALA A 3 19.77 49.94 -9.47
CA ALA A 3 19.24 48.59 -9.53
C ALA A 3 17.74 48.60 -9.84
N ARG A 4 17.21 47.53 -10.44
CA ARG A 4 15.78 47.17 -10.37
C ARG A 4 15.63 45.90 -9.55
N GLN A 5 14.54 45.83 -8.80
CA GLN A 5 14.31 44.79 -7.80
C GLN A 5 13.73 43.51 -8.42
N ILE A 6 14.08 42.38 -7.82
CA ILE A 6 13.39 41.10 -7.97
C ILE A 6 12.12 41.15 -7.08
N GLN A 7 11.03 40.53 -7.54
CA GLN A 7 9.89 40.15 -6.70
C GLN A 7 9.54 38.68 -6.99
N PRO A 8 9.28 37.85 -5.96
CA PRO A 8 8.87 36.46 -6.15
C PRO A 8 7.33 36.32 -6.21
N PRO A 9 6.80 35.30 -6.90
CA PRO A 9 5.55 34.66 -6.49
C PRO A 9 5.84 33.90 -5.17
N ARG A 10 5.15 34.12 -4.04
CA ARG A 10 3.71 33.92 -3.77
C ARG A 10 3.26 32.48 -4.01
N GLY A 11 3.45 31.63 -2.99
CA GLY A 11 2.78 30.34 -2.90
C GLY A 11 1.26 30.49 -2.69
N ALA A 12 0.52 29.41 -2.97
CA ALA A 12 -0.93 29.36 -2.87
C ALA A 12 -1.37 28.62 -1.60
N VAL A 13 -2.08 29.31 -0.71
CA VAL A 13 -2.78 28.67 0.43
C VAL A 13 -4.19 28.31 -0.01
N PHE A 14 -4.50 27.03 -0.11
CA PHE A 14 -5.86 26.55 -0.42
C PHE A 14 -6.70 26.41 0.85
N GLY A 15 -7.45 27.46 1.18
CA GLY A 15 -8.41 27.41 2.28
C GLY A 15 -9.71 26.69 1.89
N LYS A 16 -9.98 25.53 2.54
CA LYS A 16 -11.25 24.77 2.47
C LYS A 16 -12.46 25.74 2.56
N ARG A 17 -13.39 25.71 1.58
CA ARG A 17 -14.66 26.48 1.60
C ARG A 17 -15.87 25.55 1.49
N SER A 18 -16.45 25.20 2.63
CA SER A 18 -17.69 24.42 2.67
C SER A 18 -18.90 25.23 2.18
N LEU A 19 -19.72 24.62 1.33
CA LEU A 19 -20.97 25.20 0.84
C LEU A 19 -22.15 24.37 1.36
N ARG A 20 -22.77 24.84 2.46
CA ARG A 20 -23.95 24.18 3.05
C ARG A 20 -25.15 24.30 2.10
N PHE A 21 -25.65 23.18 1.58
CA PHE A 21 -26.98 23.11 0.98
C PHE A 21 -28.04 22.71 2.01
N ILE A 22 -29.26 23.20 1.81
CA ILE A 22 -30.36 23.12 2.78
C ILE A 22 -31.27 21.94 2.41
N ALA A 23 -31.47 21.03 3.36
CA ALA A 23 -32.40 19.92 3.20
C ALA A 23 -33.84 20.40 2.98
N THR A 24 -34.57 19.75 2.09
CA THR A 24 -36.03 19.88 1.95
C THR A 24 -36.63 18.49 1.84
N ALA A 25 -37.31 18.04 2.89
CA ALA A 25 -37.99 16.75 2.89
C ALA A 25 -39.30 16.80 2.10
N LEU A 26 -39.68 15.68 1.48
CA LEU A 26 -41.04 15.46 1.00
C LEU A 26 -41.57 14.13 1.54
N LEU A 27 -42.74 14.18 2.18
CA LEU A 27 -43.37 13.02 2.80
C LEU A 27 -44.48 12.49 1.89
N ALA A 28 -44.47 11.20 1.57
CA ALA A 28 -45.56 10.53 0.89
C ALA A 28 -45.65 9.06 1.35
N GLY A 29 -46.79 8.68 1.94
CA GLY A 29 -47.08 7.31 2.35
C GLY A 29 -48.49 6.90 1.95
N ILE A 30 -48.66 5.66 1.51
CA ILE A 30 -49.95 5.01 1.21
C ILE A 30 -49.95 3.62 1.86
N VAL A 31 -51.15 3.15 2.23
CA VAL A 31 -51.38 2.06 3.20
C VAL A 31 -51.59 0.69 2.53
N ALA A 32 -51.33 -0.37 3.31
CA ALA A 32 -51.21 -1.77 2.91
C ALA A 32 -52.52 -2.53 2.62
N THR A 33 -52.35 -3.64 1.89
CA THR A 33 -53.06 -4.93 1.99
C THR A 33 -52.07 -6.05 1.64
N GLY A 34 -52.04 -7.25 2.23
CA GLY A 34 -52.88 -7.80 3.31
C GLY A 34 -53.47 -9.17 2.94
N CYS A 35 -52.84 -10.27 3.36
CA CYS A 35 -53.37 -11.65 3.34
C CYS A 35 -52.61 -12.50 4.39
N SER A 36 -53.30 -13.46 5.03
CA SER A 36 -52.73 -14.39 6.03
C SER A 36 -53.15 -15.85 5.76
N SER A 37 -52.37 -16.76 6.34
CA SER A 37 -52.71 -18.13 6.76
C SER A 37 -51.47 -18.65 7.52
N ASP A 38 -51.38 -18.65 8.84
CA ASP A 38 -52.19 -19.32 9.89
C ASP A 38 -51.77 -20.80 10.10
N ASP A 39 -52.09 -21.35 11.29
CA ASP A 39 -51.76 -22.69 11.85
C ASP A 39 -50.31 -22.89 12.42
N ASP A 40 -50.06 -23.45 13.63
CA ASP A 40 -50.69 -23.32 14.97
C ASP A 40 -49.85 -24.02 16.09
N ASP A 41 -50.12 -23.72 17.38
CA ASP A 41 -49.89 -24.47 18.66
C ASP A 41 -48.48 -24.96 19.13
N ASP A 42 -48.20 -25.39 20.38
CA ASP A 42 -48.54 -25.07 21.82
C ASP A 42 -47.75 -26.08 22.72
N ASP A 43 -47.40 -26.01 24.03
CA ASP A 43 -47.53 -25.10 25.20
C ASP A 43 -46.22 -25.15 26.05
N GLY A 44 -45.93 -24.06 26.79
CA GLY A 44 -45.52 -24.18 28.20
C GLY A 44 -44.05 -24.41 28.58
N THR A 45 -43.65 -24.22 29.86
CA THR A 45 -44.42 -23.67 31.00
C THR A 45 -43.51 -23.00 32.07
N THR A 46 -43.92 -21.81 32.51
CA THR A 46 -43.75 -21.17 33.84
C THR A 46 -42.57 -21.51 34.79
N GLY A 47 -41.89 -20.47 35.29
CA GLY A 47 -41.14 -20.49 36.56
C GLY A 47 -41.12 -19.09 37.22
N SER A 48 -41.45 -18.99 38.52
CA SER A 48 -41.67 -17.71 39.24
C SER A 48 -40.74 -17.55 40.45
N GLY A 49 -40.30 -16.33 40.75
CA GLY A 49 -39.44 -16.00 41.90
C GLY A 49 -39.44 -14.51 42.28
N THR A 50 -39.76 -14.21 43.54
CA THR A 50 -40.16 -12.87 44.03
C THR A 50 -39.03 -12.01 44.66
N ASP A 51 -38.94 -10.75 44.21
CA ASP A 51 -39.01 -9.47 44.98
C ASP A 51 -38.19 -9.21 46.29
N THR A 52 -38.03 -7.91 46.58
CA THR A 52 -37.65 -7.20 47.83
C THR A 52 -36.18 -6.89 48.21
N THR A 53 -35.85 -5.60 47.98
CA THR A 53 -35.16 -4.65 48.89
C THR A 53 -33.73 -4.90 49.42
N GLY A 54 -32.77 -4.15 48.87
CA GLY A 54 -32.25 -2.93 49.50
C GLY A 54 -31.34 -3.04 50.75
N GLY A 55 -30.05 -2.73 50.57
CA GLY A 55 -29.10 -2.49 51.67
C GLY A 55 -28.01 -1.48 51.28
N SER A 56 -27.87 -0.40 52.06
CA SER A 56 -26.82 0.62 51.85
C SER A 56 -25.58 0.26 52.65
N GLY A 57 -24.48 -0.06 51.98
CA GLY A 57 -23.16 -0.26 52.58
C GLY A 57 -22.09 0.52 51.83
N THR A 58 -21.45 1.47 52.51
CA THR A 58 -20.23 2.13 52.01
C THR A 58 -19.03 1.26 52.34
N ASP A 59 -18.30 0.77 51.35
CA ASP A 59 -17.01 0.13 51.58
C ASP A 59 -15.96 0.61 50.57
N ASN A 60 -14.74 0.85 51.04
CA ASN A 60 -13.68 1.50 50.28
C ASN A 60 -12.74 0.44 49.68
N GLY A 61 -13.24 -0.29 48.68
CA GLY A 61 -12.58 -1.45 48.08
C GLY A 61 -11.90 -1.16 46.74
N SER A 62 -10.62 -1.52 46.62
CA SER A 62 -9.85 -1.47 45.38
C SER A 62 -10.31 -2.55 44.39
N ASN A 63 -11.39 -2.29 43.65
CA ASN A 63 -11.77 -3.11 42.51
C ASN A 63 -10.92 -2.76 41.28
N GLY A 64 -9.84 -3.51 41.09
CA GLY A 64 -9.20 -3.62 39.78
C GLY A 64 -10.17 -4.31 38.82
N ASN A 65 -10.98 -3.53 38.09
CA ASN A 65 -11.79 -4.06 37.01
C ASN A 65 -10.86 -4.39 35.84
N GLY A 66 -10.40 -5.64 35.79
CA GLY A 66 -9.66 -6.20 34.67
C GLY A 66 -10.55 -6.32 33.45
N THR A 67 -10.85 -5.20 32.80
CA THR A 67 -11.30 -5.19 31.41
C THR A 67 -10.23 -5.93 30.59
N ALA A 68 -10.62 -7.02 29.93
CA ALA A 68 -9.78 -7.59 28.89
C ALA A 68 -9.51 -6.49 27.86
N SER A 69 -8.26 -6.06 27.76
CA SER A 69 -7.81 -5.07 26.79
C SER A 69 -7.78 -5.73 25.42
N GLY A 70 -8.96 -5.83 24.79
CA GLY A 70 -9.07 -6.31 23.41
C GLY A 70 -8.24 -5.42 22.49
N ASN A 71 -7.70 -6.04 21.43
CA ASN A 71 -6.95 -5.34 20.41
C ASN A 71 -7.86 -4.31 19.75
N VAL A 72 -7.63 -3.04 20.07
CA VAL A 72 -8.45 -1.89 19.69
C VAL A 72 -7.47 -0.80 19.35
N CYS A 73 -7.36 -0.45 18.06
CA CYS A 73 -6.51 0.65 17.62
C CYS A 73 -6.95 1.93 18.35
N ARG A 74 -6.01 2.54 19.08
CA ARG A 74 -6.23 3.81 19.76
C ARG A 74 -5.58 4.88 18.91
N THR A 75 -6.39 5.55 18.12
CA THR A 75 -6.00 6.73 17.35
C THR A 75 -6.01 7.94 18.28
N PRO A 76 -4.93 8.74 18.32
CA PRO A 76 -4.93 10.00 19.07
C PRO A 76 -5.89 11.02 18.41
N GLU A 77 -6.36 12.01 19.18
CA GLU A 77 -7.21 13.09 18.63
C GLU A 77 -6.47 13.98 17.61
N THR A 78 -5.13 14.02 17.69
CA THR A 78 -4.22 14.78 16.81
C THR A 78 -2.89 14.05 16.69
N GLY A 79 -2.25 14.09 15.52
CA GLY A 79 -0.95 13.46 15.29
C GLY A 79 -0.98 12.29 14.31
N THR A 80 0.15 11.60 14.16
CA THR A 80 0.38 10.62 13.09
C THR A 80 0.20 9.18 13.56
N MET A 81 -0.58 8.42 12.81
CA MET A 81 -0.69 6.97 12.90
C MET A 81 0.04 6.31 11.73
N ALA A 82 0.73 5.20 11.99
CA ALA A 82 1.10 4.24 10.96
C ALA A 82 0.15 3.03 11.00
N TRP A 83 -0.25 2.57 9.82
CA TRP A 83 -1.13 1.43 9.62
C TRP A 83 -0.36 0.41 8.80
N VAL A 84 -0.14 -0.77 9.39
CA VAL A 84 0.86 -1.73 8.92
C VAL A 84 0.18 -3.04 8.58
N ALA A 85 0.17 -3.43 7.30
CA ALA A 85 -0.23 -4.80 6.95
C ALA A 85 0.85 -5.76 7.45
N THR A 86 0.44 -6.82 8.14
CA THR A 86 1.35 -7.82 8.73
C THR A 86 0.92 -9.25 8.45
N TYR A 87 1.89 -10.18 8.45
CA TYR A 87 1.70 -11.61 8.26
C TYR A 87 2.43 -12.44 9.34
N ALA A 88 1.86 -13.60 9.70
CA ALA A 88 2.56 -14.60 10.49
C ALA A 88 3.67 -15.28 9.68
N THR A 89 4.76 -15.69 10.32
CA THR A 89 5.95 -16.27 9.64
C THR A 89 5.71 -17.61 8.94
N ASP A 90 4.56 -18.24 9.17
CA ASP A 90 4.06 -19.44 8.48
C ASP A 90 2.95 -19.12 7.45
N TYR A 91 2.69 -17.84 7.21
CA TYR A 91 1.61 -17.29 6.38
C TYR A 91 0.19 -17.74 6.77
N SER A 92 -0.01 -18.25 8.00
CA SER A 92 -1.31 -18.75 8.47
C SER A 92 -2.36 -17.66 8.73
N SER A 93 -1.92 -16.42 8.96
CA SER A 93 -2.75 -15.30 9.37
C SER A 93 -2.08 -13.95 9.10
N GLY A 94 -2.87 -12.88 9.09
CA GLY A 94 -2.42 -11.50 8.97
C GLY A 94 -3.41 -10.54 9.63
N ARG A 95 -3.03 -9.27 9.72
CA ARG A 95 -3.82 -8.17 10.31
C ARG A 95 -3.19 -6.82 9.97
N ILE A 96 -3.92 -5.73 10.19
CA ILE A 96 -3.32 -4.38 10.19
C ILE A 96 -2.94 -4.02 11.63
N ASP A 97 -1.65 -3.93 11.97
CA ASP A 97 -1.18 -3.35 13.23
C ASP A 97 -1.26 -1.81 13.15
N CYS A 98 -1.70 -1.18 14.24
CA CYS A 98 -1.90 0.26 14.35
C CYS A 98 -0.86 0.84 15.31
N ILE A 99 -0.02 1.76 14.84
CA ILE A 99 1.09 2.34 15.60
C ILE A 99 0.87 3.85 15.75
N ASP A 100 0.84 4.36 16.98
CA ASP A 100 0.98 5.80 17.23
C ASP A 100 2.47 6.13 17.06
N VAL A 101 2.81 7.10 16.20
CA VAL A 101 4.20 7.46 15.91
C VAL A 101 4.83 8.22 17.09
N GLY A 102 4.05 9.04 17.80
CA GLY A 102 4.36 9.64 19.11
C GLY A 102 5.71 10.36 19.29
N GLU A 103 6.13 10.48 20.56
CA GLU A 103 7.56 10.66 20.92
C GLU A 103 8.30 9.31 21.00
N THR A 104 7.55 8.22 21.16
CA THR A 104 8.01 6.83 21.21
C THR A 104 6.97 5.98 20.50
N ALA A 105 7.29 5.49 19.30
CA ALA A 105 6.33 4.74 18.50
C ALA A 105 5.91 3.43 19.18
N GLU A 106 4.60 3.20 19.35
CA GLU A 106 4.06 1.99 19.97
C GLU A 106 2.81 1.44 19.26
N VAL A 107 2.69 0.10 19.19
CA VAL A 107 1.50 -0.58 18.66
C VAL A 107 0.35 -0.39 19.65
N THR A 108 -0.67 0.41 19.28
CA THR A 108 -1.83 0.70 20.12
C THR A 108 -2.97 -0.31 19.97
N GLY A 109 -2.99 -1.07 18.86
CA GLY A 109 -3.95 -2.15 18.59
C GLY A 109 -3.80 -2.75 17.19
N ASN A 110 -4.81 -3.49 16.72
CA ASN A 110 -4.91 -3.97 15.33
C ASN A 110 -6.34 -4.07 14.81
N LEU A 111 -6.45 -4.14 13.47
CA LEU A 111 -7.67 -4.46 12.72
C LEU A 111 -7.56 -5.88 12.14
N PRO A 112 -8.61 -6.71 12.18
CA PRO A 112 -8.55 -8.10 11.74
C PRO A 112 -8.56 -8.23 10.21
N ALA A 113 -7.74 -9.14 9.67
CA ALA A 113 -7.79 -9.56 8.27
C ALA A 113 -8.35 -10.97 8.10
N THR A 114 -8.76 -11.32 6.89
CA THR A 114 -9.28 -12.65 6.53
C THR A 114 -8.18 -13.65 6.16
N GLY A 115 -6.95 -13.17 5.94
CA GLY A 115 -5.78 -13.98 5.60
C GLY A 115 -4.47 -13.20 5.80
N SER A 116 -3.36 -13.78 5.34
CA SER A 116 -2.00 -13.24 5.45
C SER A 116 -1.59 -12.34 4.29
N ASP A 117 -2.02 -12.66 3.06
CA ASP A 117 -1.70 -11.89 1.86
C ASP A 117 -2.60 -10.64 1.78
N ILE A 118 -2.13 -9.55 2.38
CA ILE A 118 -2.83 -8.26 2.44
C ILE A 118 -1.89 -7.09 2.20
N ARG A 119 -2.41 -6.04 1.58
CA ARG A 119 -1.79 -4.70 1.49
C ARG A 119 -2.68 -3.66 2.17
N VAL A 120 -2.10 -2.49 2.50
CA VAL A 120 -2.79 -1.38 3.16
C VAL A 120 -2.57 -0.08 2.39
N GLU A 121 -3.65 0.63 2.12
CA GLU A 121 -3.73 1.81 1.25
C GLU A 121 -4.48 2.94 1.95
N THR A 122 -4.26 4.20 1.57
CA THR A 122 -4.99 5.34 2.15
C THR A 122 -5.19 6.51 1.19
N ASP A 123 -6.36 7.17 1.32
CA ASP A 123 -6.66 8.48 0.72
C ASP A 123 -6.28 9.66 1.65
N GLY A 124 -5.78 9.36 2.85
CA GLY A 124 -5.46 10.30 3.93
C GLY A 124 -6.56 10.42 5.00
N ASP A 125 -7.82 10.14 4.68
CA ASP A 125 -8.99 10.21 5.58
C ASP A 125 -9.49 8.81 6.02
N ALA A 126 -9.14 7.75 5.28
CA ALA A 126 -9.57 6.38 5.50
C ALA A 126 -8.49 5.34 5.16
N ILE A 127 -8.62 4.15 5.75
CA ILE A 127 -7.69 3.04 5.59
C ILE A 127 -8.36 1.94 4.78
N PHE A 128 -7.65 1.43 3.77
CA PHE A 128 -8.15 0.43 2.85
C PHE A 128 -7.26 -0.82 2.93
N GLN A 129 -7.86 -1.99 3.20
CA GLN A 129 -7.18 -3.27 3.14
C GLN A 129 -7.48 -3.94 1.81
N LEU A 130 -6.43 -4.23 1.04
CA LEU A 130 -6.51 -5.07 -0.16
C LEU A 130 -6.32 -6.53 0.27
N GLY A 131 -7.33 -7.37 0.06
CA GLY A 131 -7.23 -8.82 0.19
C GLY A 131 -6.69 -9.43 -1.11
N ARG A 132 -5.43 -9.87 -1.09
CA ARG A 132 -4.69 -10.42 -2.23
C ARG A 132 -4.81 -11.94 -2.35
N SER A 133 -4.27 -12.48 -3.43
CA SER A 133 -4.56 -13.85 -3.88
C SER A 133 -6.08 -14.07 -3.93
N ASN A 134 -6.54 -15.24 -3.51
CA ASN A 134 -7.94 -15.68 -3.53
C ASN A 134 -8.81 -15.02 -2.42
N LEU A 135 -8.35 -13.94 -1.78
CA LEU A 135 -9.16 -13.16 -0.83
C LEU A 135 -10.05 -12.12 -1.52
N ASP A 136 -9.66 -11.70 -2.74
CA ASP A 136 -10.40 -10.87 -3.70
C ASP A 136 -11.41 -9.88 -3.09
N SER A 137 -10.91 -9.02 -2.20
CA SER A 137 -11.76 -8.03 -1.51
C SER A 137 -11.06 -6.71 -1.23
N LEU A 138 -11.87 -5.65 -1.13
CA LEU A 138 -11.46 -4.35 -0.62
C LEU A 138 -12.28 -4.05 0.64
N THR A 139 -11.59 -3.84 1.77
CA THR A 139 -12.22 -3.44 3.04
C THR A 139 -11.84 -2.01 3.37
N ARG A 140 -12.82 -1.13 3.60
CA ARG A 140 -12.58 0.27 4.01
C ARG A 140 -12.89 0.47 5.49
N PHE A 141 -11.98 1.10 6.22
CA PHE A 141 -12.12 1.52 7.62
C PHE A 141 -12.05 3.05 7.71
N ALA A 142 -12.84 3.66 8.60
CA ALA A 142 -12.74 5.09 8.89
C ALA A 142 -11.61 5.34 9.90
N GLN A 143 -10.78 6.36 9.69
CA GLN A 143 -9.64 6.64 10.58
C GLN A 143 -10.06 6.96 12.02
N ASP A 144 -11.21 7.61 12.23
CA ASP A 144 -11.72 8.00 13.55
C ASP A 144 -12.41 6.86 14.32
N ASN A 145 -12.84 5.81 13.62
CA ASN A 145 -13.48 4.62 14.19
C ASN A 145 -13.15 3.38 13.34
N PRO A 146 -11.88 2.91 13.35
CA PRO A 146 -11.45 1.83 12.46
C PRO A 146 -11.93 0.45 12.91
N LEU A 147 -12.54 0.33 14.10
CA LEU A 147 -12.96 -0.93 14.71
C LEU A 147 -14.05 -1.67 13.94
N GLN A 148 -14.78 -1.00 13.05
CA GLN A 148 -15.77 -1.61 12.17
C GLN A 148 -15.47 -1.18 10.74
N PRO A 149 -15.43 -2.12 9.77
CA PRO A 149 -15.32 -1.74 8.37
C PRO A 149 -16.59 -0.98 7.96
N VAL A 150 -16.40 0.13 7.24
CA VAL A 150 -17.47 0.87 6.56
C VAL A 150 -18.10 -0.02 5.48
N TYR A 151 -17.25 -0.75 4.77
CA TYR A 151 -17.64 -1.88 3.92
C TYR A 151 -16.50 -2.90 3.79
N GLN A 152 -16.86 -4.11 3.40
CA GLN A 152 -15.98 -5.05 2.70
C GLN A 152 -16.74 -5.52 1.47
N TYR A 153 -16.22 -5.25 0.28
CA TYR A 153 -16.81 -5.67 -1.00
C TYR A 153 -15.87 -6.61 -1.73
N SER A 154 -16.42 -7.54 -2.52
CA SER A 154 -15.60 -8.38 -3.38
C SER A 154 -15.09 -7.57 -4.57
N VAL A 155 -13.89 -7.89 -5.03
CA VAL A 155 -13.32 -7.36 -6.27
C VAL A 155 -13.14 -8.45 -7.33
N LEU A 156 -13.99 -9.48 -7.30
CA LEU A 156 -14.16 -10.47 -8.38
C LEU A 156 -15.08 -9.95 -9.48
N ASP A 157 -14.75 -10.27 -10.73
CA ASP A 157 -15.64 -10.15 -11.90
C ASP A 157 -16.04 -11.53 -12.42
N ALA A 158 -17.07 -11.59 -13.27
CA ALA A 158 -17.42 -12.81 -14.01
C ALA A 158 -16.46 -13.16 -15.16
N SER A 159 -15.46 -12.31 -15.45
CA SER A 159 -14.42 -12.55 -16.47
C SER A 159 -13.03 -12.90 -15.92
N ASP A 160 -12.84 -12.90 -14.60
CA ASP A 160 -11.68 -13.57 -14.01
C ASP A 160 -12.01 -15.07 -13.88
N GLU A 161 -11.04 -15.96 -14.16
CA GLU A 161 -11.28 -17.40 -14.16
C GLU A 161 -11.08 -18.00 -12.75
N ASN A 162 -10.34 -19.11 -12.61
CA ASN A 162 -10.21 -19.80 -11.33
C ASN A 162 -9.19 -19.13 -10.38
N ASP A 163 -8.51 -18.08 -10.85
CA ASP A 163 -7.34 -17.48 -10.20
C ASP A 163 -7.63 -16.13 -9.53
N GLY A 164 -8.89 -15.66 -9.58
CA GLY A 164 -9.32 -14.40 -8.95
C GLY A 164 -8.91 -13.13 -9.70
N GLY A 165 -9.28 -11.97 -9.16
CA GLY A 165 -8.85 -10.66 -9.64
C GLY A 165 -7.50 -10.23 -9.07
N ASN A 166 -7.19 -10.64 -7.84
CA ASN A 166 -5.93 -10.45 -7.12
C ASN A 166 -5.48 -8.96 -7.04
N PRO A 167 -6.14 -8.14 -6.20
CA PRO A 167 -5.99 -6.68 -6.19
C PRO A 167 -4.68 -6.19 -5.55
N TYR A 168 -3.83 -5.43 -6.26
CA TYR A 168 -2.49 -5.09 -5.76
C TYR A 168 -2.27 -3.63 -5.32
N SER A 169 -2.88 -2.64 -5.96
CA SER A 169 -2.60 -1.20 -5.75
C SER A 169 -3.86 -0.37 -6.04
N LEU A 170 -4.06 0.71 -5.28
CA LEU A 170 -5.27 1.53 -5.28
C LEU A 170 -4.95 3.03 -5.45
N THR A 171 -4.99 3.52 -6.69
CA THR A 171 -4.66 4.92 -7.00
C THR A 171 -5.89 5.83 -6.95
N PHE A 172 -5.95 6.73 -5.98
CA PHE A 172 -7.05 7.68 -5.79
C PHE A 172 -6.98 8.88 -6.75
N VAL A 173 -8.11 9.24 -7.36
CA VAL A 173 -8.31 10.49 -8.15
C VAL A 173 -9.18 11.48 -7.37
N SER A 174 -10.16 10.98 -6.64
CA SER A 174 -10.98 11.71 -5.68
C SER A 174 -11.68 10.73 -4.72
N ASP A 175 -12.35 11.27 -3.70
CA ASP A 175 -13.20 10.56 -2.73
C ASP A 175 -14.15 9.54 -3.42
N THR A 176 -14.60 9.88 -4.64
CA THR A 176 -15.58 9.11 -5.42
C THR A 176 -15.01 8.42 -6.67
N LYS A 177 -13.68 8.46 -6.91
CA LYS A 177 -13.04 7.80 -8.05
C LYS A 177 -11.62 7.35 -7.70
N ALA A 178 -11.35 6.06 -7.82
CA ALA A 178 -10.01 5.48 -7.77
C ALA A 178 -9.87 4.37 -8.82
N TYR A 179 -8.63 4.01 -9.15
CA TYR A 179 -8.31 2.86 -9.99
C TYR A 179 -7.74 1.73 -9.14
N LEU A 180 -8.14 0.50 -9.43
CA LEU A 180 -7.69 -0.69 -8.72
C LEU A 180 -6.95 -1.61 -9.70
N THR A 181 -5.66 -1.84 -9.46
CA THR A 181 -4.89 -2.84 -10.21
C THR A 181 -5.31 -4.24 -9.78
N ARG A 182 -5.44 -5.16 -10.75
CA ARG A 182 -5.97 -6.52 -10.56
C ARG A 182 -5.03 -7.49 -11.26
N TYR A 183 -4.04 -7.98 -10.53
CA TYR A 183 -2.83 -8.62 -11.06
C TYR A 183 -3.14 -9.85 -11.92
N ASN A 184 -4.12 -10.67 -11.52
CA ASN A 184 -4.54 -11.87 -12.26
C ASN A 184 -5.57 -11.57 -13.38
N SER A 185 -5.90 -10.30 -13.60
CA SER A 185 -6.93 -9.88 -14.57
C SER A 185 -6.39 -8.97 -15.66
N LYS A 186 -7.16 -8.88 -16.74
CA LYS A 186 -6.95 -7.92 -17.83
C LYS A 186 -7.61 -6.56 -17.62
N ASN A 187 -8.56 -6.50 -16.69
CA ASN A 187 -9.41 -5.34 -16.47
C ASN A 187 -8.85 -4.49 -15.32
N LEU A 188 -8.29 -3.32 -15.64
CA LEU A 188 -8.09 -2.28 -14.63
C LEU A 188 -9.48 -1.81 -14.19
N TRP A 189 -9.77 -1.84 -12.90
CA TRP A 189 -11.08 -1.43 -12.39
C TRP A 189 -11.12 0.06 -12.06
N ILE A 190 -12.27 0.68 -12.29
CA ILE A 190 -12.61 2.04 -11.85
C ILE A 190 -13.65 1.88 -10.75
N ILE A 191 -13.36 2.39 -9.56
CA ILE A 191 -14.21 2.22 -8.37
C ILE A 191 -14.51 3.55 -7.67
N ASN A 192 -15.51 3.53 -6.79
CA ASN A 192 -15.94 4.62 -5.93
C ASN A 192 -15.57 4.31 -4.45
N PRO A 193 -14.47 4.87 -3.91
CA PRO A 193 -14.04 4.62 -2.54
C PRO A 193 -15.04 5.06 -1.46
N SER A 194 -15.91 6.03 -1.75
CA SER A 194 -16.97 6.49 -0.84
C SER A 194 -18.35 5.86 -1.13
N ALA A 195 -18.40 4.64 -1.69
CA ALA A 195 -19.66 3.99 -2.00
C ALA A 195 -20.42 3.52 -0.75
N ASP A 196 -21.63 4.05 -0.53
CA ASP A 196 -22.57 3.58 0.51
C ASP A 196 -23.10 2.15 0.27
N THR A 197 -22.96 1.63 -0.96
CA THR A 197 -23.45 0.30 -1.36
C THR A 197 -22.56 -0.33 -2.44
N GLU A 198 -22.47 -1.66 -2.44
CA GLU A 198 -21.72 -2.46 -3.42
C GLU A 198 -22.17 -2.20 -4.87
N ALA A 199 -23.47 -1.94 -5.08
CA ALA A 199 -24.03 -1.60 -6.38
C ALA A 199 -23.59 -0.21 -6.92
N ASN A 200 -23.02 0.64 -6.07
CA ASN A 200 -22.44 1.95 -6.42
C ASN A 200 -20.89 1.95 -6.35
N PHE A 201 -20.28 0.80 -6.01
CA PHE A 201 -18.84 0.67 -5.80
C PHE A 201 -18.07 0.53 -7.13
N TYR A 202 -18.52 -0.37 -8.01
CA TYR A 202 -17.93 -0.53 -9.34
C TYR A 202 -18.48 0.52 -10.33
N LEU A 203 -17.59 1.29 -10.96
CA LEU A 203 -17.94 2.34 -11.92
C LEU A 203 -17.68 1.91 -13.38
N GLY A 204 -16.73 1.01 -13.61
CA GLY A 204 -16.36 0.52 -14.93
C GLY A 204 -14.97 -0.12 -14.95
N SER A 205 -14.47 -0.44 -16.15
CA SER A 205 -13.11 -0.98 -16.33
C SER A 205 -12.47 -0.51 -17.64
N ILE A 206 -11.15 -0.66 -17.70
CA ILE A 206 -10.32 -0.47 -18.90
C ILE A 206 -9.65 -1.82 -19.22
N ASP A 207 -9.80 -2.30 -20.46
CA ASP A 207 -9.25 -3.58 -20.92
C ASP A 207 -7.81 -3.40 -21.41
N LEU A 208 -6.84 -3.99 -20.68
CA LEU A 208 -5.41 -3.98 -20.99
C LEU A 208 -4.91 -5.32 -21.56
N SER A 209 -5.81 -6.20 -22.06
CA SER A 209 -5.43 -7.50 -22.67
C SER A 209 -4.59 -7.41 -23.95
N ALA A 210 -4.33 -6.21 -24.48
CA ALA A 210 -3.35 -6.03 -25.54
C ALA A 210 -1.91 -6.33 -25.07
N TYR A 211 -1.60 -6.11 -23.79
CA TYR A 211 -0.22 -6.13 -23.30
C TYR A 211 0.37 -7.53 -23.12
N ASN A 212 -0.42 -8.53 -22.74
CA ASN A 212 0.05 -9.91 -22.57
C ASN A 212 -1.05 -10.89 -23.01
N ASP A 213 -0.82 -12.19 -22.89
CA ASP A 213 -1.77 -13.25 -23.26
C ASP A 213 -3.05 -13.25 -22.38
N ASN A 214 -3.91 -12.26 -22.60
CA ASN A 214 -4.95 -11.71 -21.72
C ASN A 214 -4.43 -11.07 -20.42
N VAL A 215 -3.62 -11.73 -19.58
CA VAL A 215 -3.29 -11.25 -18.23
C VAL A 215 -1.95 -10.48 -18.21
N PRO A 216 -1.94 -9.13 -18.12
CA PRO A 216 -0.73 -8.32 -18.17
C PRO A 216 0.10 -8.28 -16.88
N HIS A 217 -0.39 -8.83 -15.77
CA HIS A 217 0.23 -8.75 -14.45
C HIS A 217 0.41 -7.29 -14.00
N MET A 218 -0.72 -6.59 -13.83
CA MET A 218 -0.76 -5.23 -13.28
C MET A 218 -0.33 -5.25 -11.81
N ASN A 219 0.90 -4.85 -11.50
CA ASN A 219 1.39 -4.81 -10.12
C ASN A 219 0.97 -3.50 -9.44
N ASP A 220 1.29 -2.36 -10.02
CA ASP A 220 1.26 -1.08 -9.32
C ASP A 220 0.77 0.06 -10.23
N ALA A 221 0.32 1.18 -9.66
CA ALA A 221 -0.10 2.34 -10.44
C ALA A 221 0.01 3.66 -9.67
N VAL A 222 0.46 4.72 -10.36
CA VAL A 222 0.68 6.06 -9.79
C VAL A 222 0.06 7.16 -10.64
N LEU A 223 -0.46 8.20 -10.00
CA LEU A 223 -1.12 9.34 -10.64
C LEU A 223 -0.15 10.53 -10.72
N VAL A 224 0.07 11.06 -11.94
CA VAL A 224 0.83 12.30 -12.16
C VAL A 224 -0.04 13.31 -12.89
N GLY A 225 -0.62 14.24 -12.12
CA GLY A 225 -1.57 15.23 -12.63
C GLY A 225 -2.86 14.58 -13.11
N ASP A 226 -3.06 14.57 -14.43
CA ASP A 226 -4.23 13.98 -15.11
C ASP A 226 -3.98 12.57 -15.67
N LYS A 227 -2.75 12.05 -15.57
CA LYS A 227 -2.33 10.77 -16.15
C LYS A 227 -2.08 9.72 -15.07
N LEU A 228 -2.77 8.58 -15.16
CA LEU A 228 -2.45 7.37 -14.38
C LEU A 228 -1.44 6.53 -15.17
N PHE A 229 -0.36 6.12 -14.53
CA PHE A 229 0.64 5.20 -15.08
C PHE A 229 0.47 3.83 -14.41
N VAL A 230 0.16 2.78 -15.19
CA VAL A 230 -0.12 1.43 -14.68
C VAL A 230 0.99 0.48 -15.08
N LEU A 231 1.68 -0.07 -14.09
CA LEU A 231 2.82 -0.97 -14.22
C LEU A 231 2.39 -2.41 -14.47
N MET A 232 2.86 -2.97 -15.59
CA MET A 232 2.56 -4.34 -16.01
C MET A 232 3.85 -5.13 -16.19
N GLU A 233 3.99 -6.19 -15.40
CA GLU A 233 5.19 -7.04 -15.41
C GLU A 233 5.29 -7.88 -16.69
N ARG A 234 4.14 -8.25 -17.28
CA ARG A 234 4.03 -9.11 -18.47
C ARG A 234 4.74 -10.46 -18.31
N LEU A 235 4.75 -11.02 -17.10
CA LEU A 235 5.29 -12.37 -16.84
C LEU A 235 4.51 -13.47 -17.57
N LYS A 236 5.09 -14.67 -17.53
CA LYS A 236 4.43 -15.93 -17.87
C LYS A 236 4.90 -17.01 -16.89
N ASP A 237 3.97 -17.75 -16.28
CA ASP A 237 4.28 -18.82 -15.31
C ASP A 237 5.16 -18.34 -14.12
N PHE A 238 5.06 -17.04 -13.76
CA PHE A 238 5.94 -16.27 -12.85
C PHE A 238 7.39 -16.01 -13.32
N THR A 239 7.74 -16.45 -14.53
CA THR A 239 9.02 -16.15 -15.21
C THR A 239 8.92 -14.83 -16.02
N PRO A 240 9.95 -13.98 -16.06
CA PRO A 240 10.01 -12.83 -16.97
C PRO A 240 10.24 -13.27 -18.44
N ASP A 241 9.17 -13.41 -19.23
CA ASP A 241 9.26 -13.82 -20.66
C ASP A 241 9.23 -12.65 -21.67
N LYS A 242 8.77 -11.46 -21.26
CA LYS A 242 8.59 -10.26 -22.12
C LYS A 242 9.24 -9.02 -21.51
N GLN A 243 9.34 -7.95 -22.31
CA GLN A 243 9.73 -6.61 -21.85
C GLN A 243 8.55 -5.97 -21.10
N ALA A 244 8.74 -5.44 -19.89
CA ALA A 244 7.66 -4.83 -19.10
C ALA A 244 7.19 -3.48 -19.66
N TYR A 245 6.02 -3.01 -19.24
CA TYR A 245 5.40 -1.78 -19.78
C TYR A 245 4.70 -0.92 -18.69
N LEU A 246 4.59 0.38 -18.96
CA LEU A 246 3.59 1.27 -18.35
C LEU A 246 2.48 1.56 -19.37
N ALA A 247 1.21 1.25 -19.04
CA ALA A 247 0.07 1.87 -19.71
C ALA A 247 -0.15 3.28 -19.16
N VAL A 248 -0.68 4.20 -19.96
CA VAL A 248 -0.93 5.59 -19.54
C VAL A 248 -2.38 5.95 -19.82
N ILE A 249 -3.17 6.27 -18.79
CA ILE A 249 -4.60 6.54 -18.88
C ILE A 249 -4.90 8.01 -18.62
N ASP A 250 -5.67 8.66 -19.51
CA ASP A 250 -6.28 9.98 -19.24
C ASP A 250 -7.43 9.82 -18.24
N THR A 251 -7.22 10.30 -17.02
CA THR A 251 -8.19 10.16 -15.93
C THR A 251 -9.47 10.98 -16.09
N ASN A 252 -9.51 11.93 -17.04
CA ASN A 252 -10.70 12.69 -17.40
C ASN A 252 -11.63 11.93 -18.36
N THR A 253 -11.10 11.00 -19.15
CA THR A 253 -11.85 10.30 -20.21
C THR A 253 -11.89 8.78 -20.07
N ASP A 254 -11.10 8.21 -19.15
CA ASP A 254 -10.97 6.75 -18.93
C ASP A 254 -10.52 6.01 -20.20
N MET A 255 -9.64 6.64 -20.97
CA MET A 255 -9.04 6.10 -22.20
C MET A 255 -7.52 6.03 -22.08
N GLU A 256 -6.94 5.00 -22.69
CA GLU A 256 -5.49 4.88 -22.85
C GLU A 256 -4.94 5.90 -23.86
N ILE A 257 -3.79 6.47 -23.53
CA ILE A 257 -3.05 7.44 -24.34
C ILE A 257 -2.03 6.69 -25.21
N ASP A 258 -2.07 6.95 -26.52
CA ASP A 258 -0.96 6.59 -27.43
C ASP A 258 0.26 7.47 -27.13
N THR A 259 1.25 6.89 -26.45
CA THR A 259 2.54 7.53 -26.12
C THR A 259 3.49 7.58 -27.32
N GLY A 260 3.20 6.84 -28.39
CA GLY A 260 4.07 6.60 -29.53
C GLY A 260 5.28 5.69 -29.25
N LYS A 261 5.46 5.20 -28.01
CA LYS A 261 6.66 4.45 -27.59
C LYS A 261 6.57 2.96 -27.87
N GLY A 262 5.45 2.31 -27.53
CA GLY A 262 5.19 0.87 -27.79
C GLY A 262 4.99 0.49 -29.26
N THR A 263 5.27 1.39 -30.21
CA THR A 263 5.00 1.19 -31.65
C THR A 263 5.77 0.05 -32.30
N ALA A 264 6.82 -0.48 -31.65
CA ALA A 264 7.53 -1.68 -32.09
C ALA A 264 6.70 -2.97 -31.86
N ASP A 265 5.98 -3.05 -30.74
CA ASP A 265 5.09 -4.16 -30.39
C ASP A 265 3.64 -3.95 -30.90
N GLY A 266 3.30 -2.72 -31.29
CA GLY A 266 1.93 -2.29 -31.62
C GLY A 266 1.11 -1.86 -30.40
N LEU A 267 1.78 -1.53 -29.29
CA LEU A 267 1.19 -1.11 -28.02
C LEU A 267 1.20 0.41 -27.86
N LEU A 268 0.27 0.95 -27.07
CA LEU A 268 0.10 2.40 -26.87
C LEU A 268 1.05 2.96 -25.80
N GLY A 269 1.34 2.18 -24.77
CA GLY A 269 2.12 2.57 -23.60
C GLY A 269 3.64 2.57 -23.80
N ILE A 270 4.36 2.65 -22.67
CA ILE A 270 5.80 2.88 -22.59
C ILE A 270 6.53 1.55 -22.32
N PRO A 271 7.38 1.04 -23.24
CA PRO A 271 8.25 -0.10 -22.97
C PRO A 271 9.34 0.28 -21.97
N LEU A 272 9.58 -0.57 -20.98
CA LEU A 272 10.58 -0.35 -19.94
C LEU A 272 11.92 -1.01 -20.28
N GLY A 273 13.02 -0.46 -19.75
CA GLY A 273 14.36 -1.03 -19.93
C GLY A 273 14.64 -2.34 -19.17
N VAL A 274 13.67 -2.83 -18.40
CA VAL A 274 13.84 -3.89 -17.38
C VAL A 274 12.67 -4.89 -17.41
N GLN A 275 12.83 -6.01 -16.72
CA GLN A 275 11.82 -7.05 -16.55
C GLN A 275 11.38 -7.21 -15.09
N ASN A 276 10.23 -7.86 -14.89
CA ASN A 276 9.64 -8.12 -13.57
C ASN A 276 9.59 -6.89 -12.64
N PRO A 277 9.10 -5.71 -13.09
CA PRO A 277 9.08 -4.53 -12.25
C PRO A 277 7.96 -4.55 -11.22
N GLY A 278 8.32 -4.32 -9.96
CA GLY A 278 7.46 -4.59 -8.82
C GLY A 278 7.03 -3.38 -7.99
N ALA A 279 7.30 -2.17 -8.48
CA ALA A 279 6.87 -0.88 -7.91
C ALA A 279 7.06 0.25 -8.95
N VAL A 280 6.19 1.28 -8.92
CA VAL A 280 6.37 2.56 -9.62
C VAL A 280 6.03 3.74 -8.72
N HIS A 281 6.93 4.72 -8.63
CA HIS A 281 6.80 5.88 -7.75
C HIS A 281 6.98 7.18 -8.55
N TYR A 282 6.25 8.25 -8.21
CA TYR A 282 6.50 9.57 -8.77
C TYR A 282 7.40 10.39 -7.83
N VAL A 283 8.56 10.82 -8.31
CA VAL A 283 9.54 11.60 -7.56
C VAL A 283 9.40 13.07 -7.93
N GLU A 284 8.63 13.84 -7.16
CA GLU A 284 8.39 15.27 -7.42
C GLU A 284 9.70 16.08 -7.49
N ALA A 285 10.71 15.71 -6.69
CA ALA A 285 12.04 16.33 -6.70
C ALA A 285 12.81 16.18 -8.03
N LEU A 286 12.44 15.20 -8.87
CA LEU A 286 12.99 14.97 -10.22
C LEU A 286 12.01 15.37 -11.33
N ASN A 287 10.70 15.39 -11.05
CA ASN A 287 9.62 15.38 -12.05
C ASN A 287 9.69 14.13 -12.95
N GLU A 288 10.04 12.99 -12.36
CA GLU A 288 10.15 11.70 -13.05
C GLU A 288 9.40 10.61 -12.30
N LEU A 289 8.92 9.61 -13.03
CA LEU A 289 8.55 8.32 -12.48
C LEU A 289 9.82 7.48 -12.28
N LEU A 290 9.91 6.71 -11.21
CA LEU A 290 10.93 5.69 -10.99
C LEU A 290 10.26 4.32 -10.93
N VAL A 291 10.76 3.37 -11.75
CA VAL A 291 10.30 1.99 -11.78
C VAL A 291 11.43 1.07 -11.30
N VAL A 292 11.11 0.14 -10.39
CA VAL A 292 12.07 -0.86 -9.88
C VAL A 292 11.85 -2.20 -10.60
N GLY A 293 12.75 -2.55 -11.51
CA GLY A 293 12.85 -3.85 -12.17
C GLY A 293 13.53 -4.88 -11.28
N ARG A 294 12.94 -6.07 -11.14
CA ARG A 294 13.51 -7.15 -10.30
C ARG A 294 14.22 -8.27 -11.08
N GLY A 295 14.15 -8.27 -12.42
CA GLY A 295 14.74 -9.33 -13.24
C GLY A 295 14.23 -10.73 -12.86
N ASN A 296 15.09 -11.75 -12.92
CA ASN A 296 14.76 -13.10 -12.47
C ASN A 296 14.93 -13.29 -10.94
N TYR A 297 14.35 -12.38 -10.15
CA TYR A 297 14.31 -12.37 -8.68
C TYR A 297 13.99 -13.73 -8.03
N PHE A 298 13.05 -14.48 -8.61
CA PHE A 298 12.64 -15.80 -8.10
C PHE A 298 13.63 -16.93 -8.42
N ALA A 299 14.76 -16.61 -9.06
CA ALA A 299 15.83 -17.53 -9.44
C ALA A 299 15.34 -18.74 -10.24
N ASP A 300 14.44 -18.51 -11.22
CA ASP A 300 13.96 -19.56 -12.11
C ASP A 300 15.13 -20.12 -12.94
N GLU A 301 15.49 -21.38 -12.67
CA GLU A 301 16.58 -22.10 -13.34
C GLU A 301 16.36 -22.29 -14.86
N THR A 302 15.15 -22.06 -15.37
CA THR A 302 14.86 -22.14 -16.82
C THR A 302 15.28 -20.89 -17.61
N VAL A 303 15.67 -19.81 -16.92
CA VAL A 303 16.22 -18.60 -17.55
C VAL A 303 17.71 -18.80 -17.89
N GLU A 304 17.96 -19.46 -19.02
CA GLU A 304 19.29 -19.73 -19.61
C GLU A 304 20.08 -18.46 -20.02
N ALA A 305 19.46 -17.28 -19.94
CA ALA A 305 20.07 -15.98 -20.25
C ALA A 305 20.93 -15.46 -19.07
N ASP A 306 21.21 -14.15 -19.03
CA ASP A 306 21.57 -13.52 -17.75
C ASP A 306 20.28 -13.30 -16.94
N PRO A 307 20.21 -13.72 -15.66
CA PRO A 307 19.04 -13.47 -14.81
C PRO A 307 18.94 -12.00 -14.36
N TYR A 308 20.04 -11.25 -14.39
CA TYR A 308 20.08 -9.83 -14.06
C TYR A 308 19.54 -9.04 -15.27
N THR A 309 18.25 -8.72 -15.17
CA THR A 309 17.47 -7.92 -16.13
C THR A 309 16.54 -6.94 -15.40
N GLY A 310 16.85 -6.67 -14.14
CA GLY A 310 16.21 -5.68 -13.29
C GLY A 310 16.93 -4.33 -13.39
N GLY A 311 16.92 -3.58 -12.29
CA GLY A 311 17.52 -2.25 -12.21
C GLY A 311 16.50 -1.16 -11.91
N LEU A 312 16.90 0.10 -12.09
CA LEU A 312 16.08 1.29 -11.89
C LEU A 312 15.89 2.04 -13.21
N VAL A 313 14.65 2.30 -13.58
CA VAL A 313 14.30 3.07 -14.80
C VAL A 313 13.59 4.36 -14.42
N SER A 314 14.13 5.51 -14.84
CA SER A 314 13.38 6.77 -14.79
C SER A 314 12.50 6.91 -16.04
N VAL A 315 11.33 7.55 -15.89
CA VAL A 315 10.41 7.87 -17.00
C VAL A 315 9.88 9.29 -16.87
N ASP A 316 10.13 10.11 -17.88
CA ASP A 316 9.58 11.47 -17.98
C ASP A 316 8.06 11.40 -18.26
N PRO A 317 7.19 11.99 -17.43
CA PRO A 317 5.74 11.77 -17.48
C PRO A 317 4.99 12.56 -18.57
N ASP A 318 5.65 13.47 -19.31
CA ASP A 318 5.02 14.27 -20.36
C ASP A 318 5.51 13.90 -21.78
N SER A 319 6.77 13.48 -21.89
CA SER A 319 7.43 13.07 -23.13
C SER A 319 7.63 11.56 -23.24
N TYR A 320 7.40 10.81 -22.16
CA TYR A 320 7.46 9.35 -22.07
C TYR A 320 8.82 8.77 -22.46
N THR A 321 9.92 9.50 -22.22
CA THR A 321 11.29 8.97 -22.41
C THR A 321 11.73 8.18 -21.19
N THR A 322 12.36 7.04 -21.42
CA THR A 322 12.87 6.11 -20.39
C THR A 322 14.39 6.12 -20.37
N GLU A 323 15.00 6.14 -19.18
CA GLU A 323 16.45 5.94 -18.99
C GLU A 323 16.69 4.87 -17.92
N LEU A 324 17.57 3.90 -18.20
CA LEU A 324 18.04 2.96 -17.17
C LEU A 324 19.09 3.70 -16.34
N ILE A 325 18.73 4.16 -15.15
CA ILE A 325 19.63 4.93 -14.29
C ILE A 325 20.61 4.02 -13.56
N ALA A 326 20.16 2.85 -13.10
CA ALA A 326 20.99 1.85 -12.44
C ALA A 326 20.64 0.44 -12.96
N ASP A 327 21.65 -0.41 -13.06
CA ASP A 327 21.58 -1.75 -13.65
C ASP A 327 21.82 -2.78 -12.54
N ASP A 328 21.03 -3.85 -12.45
CA ASP A 328 21.27 -4.92 -11.46
C ASP A 328 22.43 -5.85 -11.84
N GLY A 329 22.94 -5.71 -13.07
CA GLY A 329 24.30 -6.09 -13.45
C GLY A 329 24.36 -7.32 -14.33
N THR A 330 25.21 -8.27 -13.95
CA THR A 330 25.40 -9.54 -14.67
C THR A 330 25.64 -10.68 -13.71
N ARG A 331 25.51 -11.92 -14.19
CA ARG A 331 25.84 -13.13 -13.41
C ARG A 331 27.24 -13.10 -12.80
N GLU A 332 28.21 -12.46 -13.44
CA GLU A 332 29.59 -12.32 -12.95
C GLU A 332 29.84 -11.06 -12.09
N GLU A 333 29.09 -9.98 -12.29
CA GLU A 333 29.28 -8.66 -11.65
C GLU A 333 27.90 -8.07 -11.26
N ASN A 334 27.48 -8.26 -10.00
CA ASN A 334 26.20 -7.76 -9.43
C ASN A 334 26.32 -7.57 -7.90
N ILE A 335 25.28 -7.00 -7.27
CA ILE A 335 25.11 -6.83 -5.82
C ILE A 335 23.79 -7.46 -5.30
N GLY A 336 23.33 -8.53 -5.95
CA GLY A 336 21.98 -9.10 -5.79
C GLY A 336 20.91 -8.40 -6.62
N PHE A 337 19.75 -9.03 -6.76
CA PHE A 337 18.62 -8.51 -7.55
C PHE A 337 18.02 -7.28 -6.89
N TYR A 338 17.64 -6.26 -7.66
CA TYR A 338 16.97 -5.09 -7.09
C TYR A 338 15.53 -5.46 -6.69
N ASN A 339 15.12 -5.11 -5.46
CA ASN A 339 13.84 -5.54 -4.89
C ASN A 339 12.82 -4.38 -4.75
N SER A 340 13.26 -3.30 -4.11
CA SER A 340 12.47 -2.10 -3.85
C SER A 340 13.40 -0.89 -3.70
N ALA A 341 12.89 0.32 -3.95
CA ALA A 341 13.64 1.54 -3.74
C ALA A 341 12.76 2.66 -3.18
N LEU A 342 13.31 3.45 -2.27
CA LEU A 342 12.72 4.68 -1.74
C LEU A 342 13.59 5.85 -2.19
N VAL A 343 12.98 6.93 -2.69
CA VAL A 343 13.69 8.16 -3.07
C VAL A 343 13.10 9.34 -2.31
N LEU A 344 13.97 10.05 -1.56
CA LEU A 344 13.60 11.24 -0.80
C LEU A 344 13.78 12.50 -1.66
N ASP A 345 14.93 12.59 -2.34
CA ASP A 345 15.24 13.67 -3.26
C ASP A 345 16.14 13.19 -4.40
N GLY A 346 16.44 14.07 -5.37
CA GLY A 346 17.28 13.71 -6.51
C GLY A 346 18.72 13.29 -6.16
N GLN A 347 19.18 13.45 -4.92
CA GLN A 347 20.52 13.05 -4.46
C GLN A 347 20.53 11.87 -3.49
N THR A 348 19.39 11.56 -2.87
CA THR A 348 19.26 10.62 -1.75
C THR A 348 18.18 9.59 -2.03
N GLY A 349 18.60 8.37 -2.36
CA GLY A 349 17.75 7.20 -2.48
C GLY A 349 18.31 6.00 -1.72
N TYR A 350 17.43 5.06 -1.40
CA TYR A 350 17.71 3.81 -0.72
C TYR A 350 17.23 2.65 -1.58
N LEU A 351 18.10 1.68 -1.83
CA LEU A 351 17.86 0.53 -2.69
C LEU A 351 18.00 -0.74 -1.87
N SER A 352 16.94 -1.55 -1.84
CA SER A 352 16.98 -2.91 -1.28
C SER A 352 17.40 -3.88 -2.38
N THR A 353 18.49 -4.61 -2.19
CA THR A 353 18.88 -5.75 -3.03
C THR A 353 18.59 -7.06 -2.32
N TYR A 354 18.39 -8.13 -3.08
CA TYR A 354 17.99 -9.45 -2.60
C TYR A 354 18.91 -10.54 -3.17
N GLU A 355 19.40 -11.42 -2.30
CA GLU A 355 20.24 -12.56 -2.66
C GLU A 355 19.49 -13.89 -2.55
N SER A 356 18.69 -14.06 -1.49
CA SER A 356 17.91 -15.27 -1.23
C SER A 356 16.86 -15.03 -0.14
N TYR A 357 15.95 -15.98 0.09
CA TYR A 357 14.85 -15.82 1.05
C TYR A 357 15.34 -15.42 2.45
N GLY A 358 14.90 -14.24 2.92
CA GLY A 358 15.31 -13.67 4.20
C GLY A 358 16.69 -13.01 4.21
N VAL A 359 17.32 -12.79 3.04
CA VAL A 359 18.64 -12.18 2.87
C VAL A 359 18.54 -11.05 1.84
N SER A 360 18.37 -9.83 2.35
CA SER A 360 18.42 -8.57 1.62
C SER A 360 19.51 -7.66 2.17
N ASN A 361 19.92 -6.66 1.39
CA ASN A 361 20.86 -5.61 1.80
C ASN A 361 20.26 -4.23 1.49
N LEU A 362 20.47 -3.22 2.34
CA LEU A 362 20.10 -1.84 2.02
C LEU A 362 21.31 -0.99 1.65
N HIS A 363 21.29 -0.46 0.43
CA HIS A 363 22.32 0.41 -0.15
C HIS A 363 21.80 1.84 -0.27
N THR A 364 22.67 2.84 -0.18
CA THR A 364 22.35 4.20 -0.67
C THR A 364 22.65 4.31 -2.16
N PHE A 365 21.85 5.10 -2.88
CA PHE A 365 22.13 5.50 -4.26
C PHE A 365 21.80 6.98 -4.49
N ASN A 366 22.31 7.54 -5.60
CA ASN A 366 22.05 8.92 -6.03
C ASN A 366 21.10 8.93 -7.24
N PRO A 367 19.81 9.28 -7.08
CA PRO A 367 18.82 9.14 -8.15
C PRO A 367 19.11 9.94 -9.43
N THR A 368 19.77 11.10 -9.35
CA THR A 368 20.15 11.90 -10.52
C THR A 368 21.31 11.29 -11.33
N THR A 369 22.13 10.41 -10.76
CA THR A 369 23.30 9.84 -11.44
C THR A 369 23.31 8.33 -11.55
N GLY A 370 22.37 7.64 -10.91
CA GLY A 370 22.28 6.18 -10.90
C GLY A 370 23.35 5.46 -10.05
N ILE A 371 24.27 6.20 -9.43
CA ILE A 371 25.38 5.60 -8.69
C ILE A 371 24.85 5.04 -7.36
N VAL A 372 24.91 3.71 -7.23
CA VAL A 372 24.73 2.96 -5.98
C VAL A 372 26.06 2.88 -5.24
N ASP A 373 26.06 2.85 -3.91
CA ASP A 373 27.22 2.42 -3.11
C ASP A 373 27.19 0.89 -2.98
N ASP A 374 28.22 0.20 -3.50
CA ASP A 374 28.37 -1.27 -3.39
C ASP A 374 28.40 -1.75 -1.93
N THR A 375 28.65 -0.84 -0.98
CA THR A 375 28.66 -1.12 0.46
C THR A 375 27.25 -0.96 1.05
N PRO A 376 26.66 -2.01 1.66
CA PRO A 376 25.43 -1.85 2.42
C PRO A 376 25.61 -0.90 3.62
N ILE A 377 24.52 -0.26 4.02
CA ILE A 377 24.45 0.53 5.25
C ILE A 377 24.74 -0.39 6.44
N ALA A 378 25.67 0.02 7.33
CA ALA A 378 26.18 -0.85 8.38
C ALA A 378 25.07 -1.31 9.35
N GLY A 379 24.82 -2.63 9.40
CA GLY A 379 23.71 -3.20 10.17
C GLY A 379 22.40 -3.37 9.39
N LEU A 380 22.44 -3.14 8.07
CA LEU A 380 21.41 -3.49 7.09
C LEU A 380 21.99 -4.40 5.98
N ASP A 381 23.09 -5.09 6.27
CA ASP A 381 23.64 -6.20 5.49
C ASP A 381 23.07 -7.55 5.99
N ASN A 382 22.71 -8.45 5.07
CA ASN A 382 22.14 -9.77 5.37
C ASN A 382 20.88 -9.72 6.26
N VAL A 383 19.96 -8.78 5.99
CA VAL A 383 18.73 -8.56 6.77
C VAL A 383 17.50 -8.96 5.97
N ASP A 384 16.51 -9.56 6.65
CA ASP A 384 15.18 -9.81 6.10
C ASP A 384 14.38 -8.50 6.10
N ILE A 385 14.63 -7.64 5.11
CA ILE A 385 13.97 -6.33 4.91
C ILE A 385 12.69 -6.55 4.08
N THR A 386 11.54 -6.31 4.69
CA THR A 386 10.23 -6.71 4.14
C THR A 386 9.42 -5.56 3.57
N THR A 387 9.62 -4.32 4.05
CA THR A 387 9.01 -3.09 3.49
C THR A 387 9.82 -1.85 3.91
N MET A 388 9.63 -0.72 3.23
CA MET A 388 10.37 0.53 3.47
C MET A 388 9.50 1.75 3.10
N ALA A 389 9.38 2.72 4.00
CA ALA A 389 8.69 3.99 3.75
C ALA A 389 9.33 5.16 4.50
N GLU A 390 9.17 6.38 3.99
CA GLU A 390 9.44 7.62 4.74
C GLU A 390 8.26 7.93 5.67
N SER A 391 8.53 8.20 6.94
CA SER A 391 7.54 8.67 7.92
C SER A 391 7.44 10.20 7.95
N PRO A 392 6.30 10.81 8.36
CA PRO A 392 6.09 12.26 8.28
C PRO A 392 7.02 13.16 9.12
N ASP A 393 7.92 12.59 9.92
CA ASP A 393 8.99 13.27 10.65
C ASP A 393 10.33 13.32 9.87
N GLY A 394 10.42 12.69 8.69
CA GLY A 394 11.61 12.61 7.84
C GLY A 394 12.54 11.44 8.19
N MET A 395 12.10 10.47 9.00
CA MET A 395 12.80 9.22 9.22
C MET A 395 12.39 8.16 8.18
N ILE A 396 13.23 7.16 7.94
CA ILE A 396 12.86 5.98 7.15
C ILE A 396 12.50 4.84 8.11
N TRP A 397 11.36 4.20 7.89
CA TRP A 397 10.91 3.02 8.61
C TRP A 397 11.15 1.78 7.76
N LEU A 398 12.02 0.89 8.24
CA LEU A 398 12.39 -0.36 7.58
C LEU A 398 11.70 -1.52 8.30
N GLY A 399 10.75 -2.16 7.63
CA GLY A 399 10.14 -3.40 8.10
C GLY A 399 11.16 -4.52 8.08
N VAL A 400 11.34 -5.22 9.21
CA VAL A 400 12.37 -6.25 9.39
C VAL A 400 11.84 -7.46 10.16
N GLN A 401 12.30 -8.64 9.77
CA GLN A 401 12.02 -9.91 10.45
C GLN A 401 13.27 -10.45 11.16
N ASN A 402 13.13 -10.92 12.41
CA ASN A 402 14.23 -11.53 13.20
C ASN A 402 15.52 -10.69 13.29
N TYR A 403 15.42 -9.36 13.20
CA TYR A 403 16.53 -8.43 13.20
C TYR A 403 17.42 -8.56 14.43
N ALA A 404 18.73 -8.39 14.27
CA ALA A 404 19.69 -8.37 15.37
C ALA A 404 20.96 -7.59 15.01
N TYR A 405 21.06 -6.34 15.48
CA TYR A 405 22.23 -5.48 15.28
C TYR A 405 22.75 -4.91 16.60
N THR A 406 24.02 -4.51 16.63
CA THR A 406 24.61 -3.75 17.74
C THR A 406 25.50 -2.65 17.18
N ASN A 407 25.18 -1.40 17.50
CA ASN A 407 25.85 -0.23 16.95
C ASN A 407 27.22 0.04 17.60
N ALA A 408 27.97 1.02 17.09
CA ALA A 408 29.32 1.34 17.56
C ALA A 408 29.38 1.80 19.04
N GLU A 409 28.29 2.37 19.56
CA GLU A 409 28.15 2.78 20.96
C GLU A 409 27.76 1.62 21.89
N GLY A 410 27.43 0.45 21.33
CA GLY A 410 27.03 -0.75 22.08
C GLY A 410 25.53 -0.89 22.35
N ASN A 411 24.69 -0.10 21.68
CA ASN A 411 23.23 -0.26 21.73
C ASN A 411 22.82 -1.42 20.82
N ALA A 412 22.00 -2.34 21.32
CA ALA A 412 21.55 -3.52 20.58
C ALA A 412 20.05 -3.43 20.26
N ALA A 413 19.70 -3.55 18.98
CA ALA A 413 18.32 -3.61 18.49
C ALA A 413 18.03 -5.03 18.00
N THR A 414 16.98 -5.66 18.51
CA THR A 414 16.61 -7.04 18.19
C THR A 414 15.10 -7.24 18.13
N GLY A 415 14.57 -7.92 17.11
CA GLY A 415 13.15 -8.29 17.04
C GLY A 415 12.57 -8.32 15.62
N THR A 416 11.24 -8.42 15.55
CA THR A 416 10.45 -8.22 14.32
C THR A 416 9.64 -6.93 14.48
N GLY A 417 9.46 -6.17 13.41
CA GLY A 417 8.81 -4.86 13.43
C GLY A 417 9.57 -3.86 12.57
N PHE A 418 9.67 -2.60 13.01
CA PHE A 418 10.41 -1.58 12.28
C PHE A 418 11.70 -1.17 12.96
N ILE A 419 12.78 -1.06 12.21
CA ILE A 419 13.96 -0.29 12.61
C ILE A 419 13.92 1.07 11.89
N THR A 420 14.21 2.16 12.60
CA THR A 420 14.26 3.50 12.02
C THR A 420 15.66 3.84 11.54
N LEU A 421 15.76 4.61 10.45
CA LEU A 421 16.99 5.06 9.81
C LEU A 421 16.91 6.57 9.59
N ASN A 422 17.89 7.33 10.07
CA ASN A 422 18.00 8.77 9.87
C ASN A 422 18.70 9.07 8.52
N PRO A 423 18.02 9.66 7.52
CA PRO A 423 18.64 9.89 6.21
C PRO A 423 19.73 10.98 6.22
N ALA A 424 19.87 11.77 7.30
CA ALA A 424 20.91 12.80 7.39
C ALA A 424 22.33 12.23 7.65
N ASP A 425 22.46 11.02 8.19
CA ASP A 425 23.74 10.37 8.53
C ASP A 425 23.73 8.83 8.43
N ASN A 426 22.62 8.23 8.00
CA ASN A 426 22.34 6.79 8.00
C ASN A 426 22.47 6.11 9.39
N ALA A 427 22.27 6.86 10.48
CA ALA A 427 22.22 6.27 11.82
C ALA A 427 20.93 5.47 12.03
N LEU A 428 21.08 4.24 12.52
CA LEU A 428 19.97 3.36 12.91
C LEU A 428 19.47 3.68 14.33
N GLY A 429 18.17 3.52 14.53
CA GLY A 429 17.52 3.61 15.85
C GLY A 429 18.09 2.58 16.84
N SER A 430 18.05 2.90 18.13
CA SER A 430 18.59 2.03 19.19
C SER A 430 17.69 0.85 19.59
N SER A 431 16.53 0.69 18.94
CA SER A 431 15.50 -0.31 19.27
C SER A 431 14.57 -0.56 18.08
N VAL A 432 14.05 -1.78 17.96
CA VAL A 432 12.98 -2.13 17.02
C VAL A 432 11.63 -1.68 17.61
N ILE A 433 10.82 -0.98 16.80
CA ILE A 433 9.40 -0.72 17.04
C ILE A 433 8.67 -2.05 16.82
N ALA A 434 8.50 -2.82 17.90
CA ALA A 434 8.16 -4.24 17.80
C ALA A 434 6.70 -4.48 17.38
N THR A 435 6.51 -5.25 16.31
CA THR A 435 5.23 -5.87 15.94
C THR A 435 5.26 -7.35 16.31
N GLU A 436 4.10 -7.96 16.56
CA GLU A 436 4.01 -9.40 16.87
C GLU A 436 4.08 -10.27 15.60
N LEU A 437 3.55 -9.73 14.50
CA LEU A 437 3.59 -10.30 13.16
C LEU A 437 4.56 -9.48 12.28
N VAL A 438 4.99 -10.05 11.17
CA VAL A 438 5.99 -9.46 10.28
C VAL A 438 5.33 -8.37 9.42
N PRO A 439 5.87 -7.14 9.35
CA PRO A 439 5.34 -6.12 8.45
C PRO A 439 5.59 -6.50 6.98
N GLN A 440 4.63 -6.24 6.10
CA GLN A 440 4.78 -6.36 4.63
C GLN A 440 4.42 -5.07 3.88
N ASP A 441 3.68 -4.17 4.53
CA ASP A 441 3.19 -2.94 3.91
C ASP A 441 2.87 -1.90 4.99
N ILE A 442 2.95 -0.60 4.68
CA ILE A 442 2.79 0.49 5.64
C ILE A 442 2.33 1.79 4.99
N VAL A 443 1.29 2.41 5.55
CA VAL A 443 0.85 3.78 5.23
C VAL A 443 0.72 4.64 6.48
N PHE A 444 0.90 5.95 6.33
CA PHE A 444 0.76 6.93 7.40
C PHE A 444 -0.47 7.82 7.18
N THR A 445 -1.22 8.12 8.25
CA THR A 445 -2.27 9.15 8.25
C THR A 445 -2.07 10.11 9.42
N THR A 446 -2.53 11.35 9.29
CA THR A 446 -2.32 12.39 10.32
C THR A 446 -3.62 13.12 10.62
N ALA A 447 -4.00 13.18 11.91
CA ALA A 447 -5.16 13.95 12.37
C ALA A 447 -4.79 15.43 12.67
N GLU A 448 -5.56 16.38 12.10
CA GLU A 448 -5.44 17.85 12.25
C GLU A 448 -6.02 18.42 13.57
#